data_AF-A0A9E3J8L0-F1
#
_entry.id   AF-A0A9E3J8L0-F1
#
_cell.length_a   1.000
_cell.length_b   1.000
_cell.length_c   1.000
_cell.angle_alpha   90.00
_cell.angle_beta   90.00
_cell.angle_gamma   90.00
#
_symmetry.space_group_name_H-M   'P 1'
#
loop_
_entity.id
_entity.type
_entity.pdbx_description
1 polymer ?
#
loop_
_entity_poly.entity_id
_entity_poly.type
_entity_poly.pdbx_seq_one_letter_code
_entity_poly.pdbx_strand_id
1 'polypeptide(L)'
;MTVTWEELGWERVATGVGRCRLPGWDCTAGLVIGEGTALLIDSGSGLAEGARLRAQAEELAGHRVTHLALTHPHFDHVFGAAAFA
;
A
#
# COMPACT_ATOMS: atom_id res chain seq x y z
N MET A 1 7.76 -18.18 -7.02
CA MET A 1 8.92 -17.29 -6.79
C MET A 1 8.57 -16.42 -5.60
N THR A 2 9.50 -16.19 -4.68
CA THR A 2 9.27 -15.25 -3.56
C THR A 2 9.56 -13.86 -4.10
N VAL A 3 8.52 -13.05 -4.27
CA VAL A 3 8.69 -11.65 -4.67
C VAL A 3 9.25 -10.87 -3.48
N THR A 4 10.28 -10.08 -3.74
CA THR A 4 10.89 -9.20 -2.74
C THR A 4 10.17 -7.85 -2.71
N TRP A 5 10.31 -7.12 -1.60
CA TRP A 5 9.70 -5.80 -1.46
C TRP A 5 10.25 -4.84 -2.53
N GLU A 6 11.55 -4.94 -2.75
CA GLU A 6 12.33 -4.10 -3.65
C GLU A 6 11.95 -4.32 -5.13
N GLU A 7 11.64 -5.56 -5.53
CA GLU A 7 11.15 -5.88 -6.88
C GLU A 7 9.81 -5.20 -7.22
N LEU A 8 8.99 -4.89 -6.21
CA LEU A 8 7.73 -4.17 -6.37
C LEU A 8 7.87 -2.65 -6.14
N GLY A 9 9.09 -2.16 -5.95
CA GLY A 9 9.36 -0.74 -5.66
C GLY A 9 9.06 -0.33 -4.22
N TRP A 10 9.02 -1.28 -3.28
CA TRP A 10 8.87 -1.04 -1.85
C TRP A 10 10.22 -1.12 -1.13
N GLU A 11 10.40 -0.24 -0.17
CA GLU A 11 11.49 -0.29 0.80
C GLU A 11 11.00 -1.04 2.04
N ARG A 12 11.68 -2.12 2.41
CA ARG A 12 11.43 -2.82 3.67
C ARG A 12 12.08 -2.07 4.84
N VAL A 13 11.25 -1.59 5.77
CA VAL A 13 11.68 -0.84 6.96
C VAL A 13 11.93 -1.78 8.14
N ALA A 14 11.13 -2.83 8.27
CA ALA A 14 11.28 -3.87 9.28
C ALA A 14 10.67 -5.20 8.79
N THR A 15 10.68 -6.24 9.62
CA THR A 15 9.95 -7.47 9.30
C THR A 15 8.45 -7.19 9.23
N GLY A 16 7.85 -7.50 8.07
CA GLY A 16 6.43 -7.25 7.79
C GLY A 16 6.08 -5.78 7.58
N VAL A 17 7.05 -4.85 7.58
CA VAL A 17 6.79 -3.41 7.44
C VAL A 17 7.57 -2.86 6.26
N GLY A 18 6.88 -2.19 5.35
CA GLY A 18 7.51 -1.49 4.24
C GLY A 18 6.77 -0.23 3.83
N ARG A 19 7.43 0.55 2.99
CA ARG A 19 6.89 1.79 2.42
C ARG A 19 7.21 1.88 0.93
N CYS A 20 6.41 2.62 0.17
CA CYS A 20 6.78 3.02 -1.19
C CYS A 20 6.49 4.50 -1.42
N ARG A 21 7.27 5.12 -2.30
CA ARG A 21 7.04 6.50 -2.76
C ARG A 21 6.12 6.47 -3.98
N LEU A 22 5.08 7.28 -3.95
CA LEU A 22 4.12 7.42 -5.03
C LEU A 22 4.64 8.47 -6.03
N PRO A 23 4.48 8.22 -7.34
CA PRO A 23 4.90 9.19 -8.36
C PRO A 23 4.07 10.47 -8.29
N GLY A 24 4.67 11.60 -8.69
CA GLY A 24 3.96 12.88 -8.85
C GLY A 24 4.02 13.79 -7.62
N TRP A 25 3.34 13.40 -6.53
CA TRP A 25 3.17 14.25 -5.33
C TRP A 25 4.13 13.93 -4.18
N ASP A 26 5.02 12.96 -4.40
CA ASP A 26 6.06 12.55 -3.45
C ASP A 26 5.47 12.06 -2.10
N CYS A 27 4.26 11.48 -2.18
CA CYS A 27 3.57 10.86 -1.05
C CYS A 27 4.17 9.49 -0.73
N THR A 28 4.06 9.07 0.53
CA THR A 28 4.49 7.74 0.96
C THR A 28 3.27 6.91 1.33
N ALA A 29 3.13 5.74 0.73
CA ALA A 29 2.21 4.72 1.23
C ALA A 29 2.98 3.72 2.10
N GLY A 30 2.32 3.20 3.14
CA GLY A 30 2.86 2.21 4.06
C GLY A 30 2.12 0.89 4.00
N LEU A 31 2.79 -0.21 4.34
CA LEU A 31 2.19 -1.53 4.47
C LEU A 31 2.74 -2.21 5.71
N VAL A 32 1.82 -2.73 6.54
CA VAL A 32 2.13 -3.57 7.70
C VAL A 32 1.43 -4.91 7.55
N ILE A 33 2.19 -6.00 7.61
CA ILE A 33 1.73 -7.39 7.50
C ILE A 33 2.05 -8.11 8.81
N GLY A 34 1.06 -8.79 9.38
CA GLY A 34 1.22 -9.61 10.59
C GLY A 34 -0.06 -10.37 10.91
N GLU A 35 0.00 -11.47 11.67
CA GLU A 35 -1.17 -12.24 12.17
C GLU A 35 -2.34 -12.44 11.18
N GLY A 36 -2.05 -12.71 9.89
CA GLY A 36 -3.08 -12.89 8.86
C GLY A 36 -3.80 -11.59 8.43
N THR A 37 -3.22 -10.45 8.78
CA THR A 37 -3.70 -9.11 8.46
C THR A 37 -2.68 -8.34 7.64
N ALA A 38 -3.21 -7.49 6.78
CA ALA A 38 -2.46 -6.52 5.99
C ALA A 38 -3.16 -5.17 6.11
N LEU A 39 -2.44 -4.21 6.68
CA LEU A 39 -2.85 -2.82 6.83
C LEU A 39 -2.11 -1.98 5.81
N LEU A 40 -2.84 -1.43 4.85
CA LEU A 40 -2.32 -0.38 3.97
C LEU A 40 -2.55 0.99 4.60
N ILE A 41 -1.55 1.85 4.54
CA ILE A 41 -1.57 3.22 5.04
C ILE A 41 -1.50 4.15 3.82
N ASP A 42 -2.57 4.92 3.63
CA ASP A 42 -2.86 5.79 2.50
C ASP A 42 -3.08 5.05 1.16
N SER A 43 -3.99 5.58 0.34
CA SER A 43 -4.49 4.92 -0.87
C SER A 43 -4.04 5.59 -2.18
N GLY A 44 -3.30 6.69 -2.08
CA GLY A 44 -2.83 7.45 -3.22
C GLY A 44 -3.87 8.42 -3.81
N SER A 45 -3.43 9.09 -4.87
CA SER A 45 -4.09 10.24 -5.49
C SER A 45 -5.23 9.91 -6.48
N GLY A 46 -5.52 8.64 -6.69
CA GLY A 46 -6.60 8.22 -7.57
C GLY A 46 -6.73 6.71 -7.73
N LEU A 47 -7.76 6.28 -8.47
CA LEU A 47 -8.13 4.87 -8.62
C LEU A 47 -7.00 3.99 -9.17
N ALA A 48 -6.26 4.47 -10.16
CA ALA A 48 -5.15 3.71 -10.75
C ALA A 48 -4.02 3.46 -9.75
N GLU A 49 -3.71 4.46 -8.92
CA GLU A 49 -2.70 4.36 -7.88
C GLU A 49 -3.16 3.44 -6.75
N GLY A 50 -4.41 3.59 -6.30
CA GLY A 50 -5.02 2.69 -5.31
C GLY A 50 -5.05 1.24 -5.78
N ALA A 51 -5.40 0.97 -7.04
CA ALA A 51 -5.41 -0.37 -7.61
C ALA A 51 -4.00 -0.98 -7.69
N ARG A 52 -3.00 -0.18 -8.06
CA ARG A 52 -1.59 -0.60 -8.06
C ARG A 52 -1.13 -0.94 -6.64
N LEU A 53 -1.40 -0.06 -5.68
CA LEU A 53 -1.05 -0.27 -4.27
C LEU A 53 -1.70 -1.53 -3.72
N ARG A 54 -3.00 -1.74 -3.98
CA ARG A 54 -3.71 -2.95 -3.58
C ARG A 54 -3.05 -4.20 -4.14
N ALA A 55 -2.82 -4.25 -5.45
CA ALA A 55 -2.23 -5.43 -6.09
C ALA A 55 -0.86 -5.78 -5.51
N GLN A 56 0.01 -4.78 -5.36
CA GLN A 56 1.35 -4.97 -4.79
C GLN A 56 1.30 -5.39 -3.32
N ALA A 57 0.41 -4.77 -2.53
CA ALA A 57 0.25 -5.11 -1.11
C ALA A 57 -0.31 -6.53 -0.92
N GLU A 58 -1.26 -6.96 -1.75
CA GLU A 58 -1.82 -8.31 -1.73
C GLU A 58 -0.78 -9.36 -2.16
N GLU A 59 0.07 -9.03 -3.13
CA GLU A 59 1.19 -9.88 -3.55
C GLU A 59 2.24 -10.04 -2.44
N LEU A 60 2.62 -8.94 -1.77
CA LEU A 60 3.57 -8.96 -0.64
C LEU A 60 3.00 -9.69 0.58
N ALA A 61 1.71 -9.52 0.86
CA ALA A 61 1.03 -10.18 1.97
C ALA A 61 0.73 -11.67 1.69
N GLY A 62 0.61 -12.05 0.42
CA GLY A 62 0.10 -13.36 0.02
C GLY A 62 -1.40 -13.55 0.30
N HIS A 63 -2.10 -12.48 0.67
CA HIS A 63 -3.53 -12.46 0.97
C HIS A 63 -4.10 -11.04 0.77
N ARG A 64 -5.41 -10.89 0.90
CA ARG A 64 -6.09 -9.60 0.71
C ARG A 64 -5.62 -8.52 1.69
N VAL A 65 -5.63 -7.26 1.27
CA VAL A 65 -5.54 -6.12 2.18
C VAL A 65 -6.80 -6.11 3.05
N THR A 66 -6.60 -6.20 4.35
CA THR A 66 -7.69 -6.35 5.34
C THR A 66 -8.15 -5.02 5.92
N HIS A 67 -7.24 -4.04 5.95
CA HIS A 67 -7.47 -2.74 6.56
C HIS A 67 -6.86 -1.65 5.69
N LEU A 68 -7.53 -0.51 5.62
CA LEU A 68 -7.03 0.71 5.01
C LEU A 68 -7.08 1.82 6.07
N ALA A 69 -5.92 2.38 6.42
CA ALA A 69 -5.83 3.58 7.23
C ALA A 69 -5.60 4.78 6.31
N LEU A 70 -6.46 5.78 6.42
CA LEU A 70 -6.30 7.07 5.74
C LEU A 70 -5.82 8.07 6.78
N THR A 71 -4.65 8.67 6.56
CA THR A 71 -4.02 9.51 7.58
C THR A 71 -4.72 10.86 7.75
N HIS A 72 -5.23 11.44 6.66
CA HIS A 72 -5.96 12.71 6.64
C HIS A 72 -6.70 12.91 5.29
N PRO A 73 -7.69 13.84 5.20
CA PRO A 73 -8.58 13.93 4.04
C PRO A 73 -8.03 14.81 2.90
N HIS A 74 -6.80 14.54 2.46
CA HIS A 74 -6.25 15.13 1.24
C HIS A 74 -6.33 14.15 0.07
N PHE A 75 -6.40 14.70 -1.15
CA PHE A 75 -6.69 13.92 -2.37
C PHE A 75 -5.69 12.80 -2.59
N ASP A 76 -4.41 13.06 -2.32
CA ASP A 76 -3.25 12.19 -2.44
C ASP A 76 -3.21 11.04 -1.42
N HIS A 77 -4.08 11.09 -0.40
CA HIS A 77 -4.23 10.05 0.60
C HIS A 77 -5.51 9.23 0.39
N VAL A 78 -6.60 9.86 -0.08
CA VAL A 78 -7.96 9.26 0.00
C VAL A 78 -8.61 8.90 -1.34
N PHE A 79 -8.18 9.46 -2.47
CA PHE A 79 -8.88 9.24 -3.75
C PHE A 79 -8.73 7.82 -4.32
N GLY A 80 -7.67 7.09 -3.93
CA GLY A 80 -7.52 5.68 -4.29
C GLY A 80 -8.34 4.71 -3.45
N ALA A 81 -9.01 5.15 -2.38
CA ALA A 81 -9.66 4.26 -1.41
C ALA A 81 -10.75 3.38 -2.04
N ALA A 82 -11.42 3.87 -3.09
CA ALA A 82 -12.44 3.10 -3.79
C ALA A 82 -11.90 1.84 -4.52
N ALA A 83 -10.58 1.70 -4.70
CA ALA A 83 -9.97 0.47 -5.23
C ALA A 83 -9.97 -0.71 -4.23
N PHE A 84 -10.31 -0.44 -2.97
CA PHE A 84 -10.35 -1.41 -1.86
C PHE A 84 -11.77 -1.80 -1.46
N ALA A 85 -12.78 -1.36 -2.21
CA ALA A 85 -14.18 -1.74 -2.04
C ALA A 85 -14.49 -3.12 -2.64
#